data_AF-A0A1C6BHE2-F1
#
_entry.id   AF-A0A1C6BHE2-F1
#
_cell.length_a   1.000
_cell.length_b   1.000
_cell.length_c   1.000
_cell.angle_alpha   90.00
_cell.angle_beta   90.00
_cell.angle_gamma   90.00
#
_symmetry.space_group_name_H-M   'P 1'
#
loop_
_entity.id
_entity.type
_entity.pdbx_description
1 polymer ?
#
loop_
_entity_poly.entity_id
_entity_poly.type
_entity_poly.pdbx_seq_one_letter_code
_entity_poly.pdbx_strand_id
1 'polypeptide(L)'
;MSKVFYYMKRYYLWLIVAVVMLFIQAMCDLALPDYMSDIVNDGVMGGSIPIIAKYGLKMIGMTLLGTVVSVFVGYLAANVAAKVSRDMRKDVYKKVELFSNAEFDKFSTASLITRTTNDITQIQNLLVMLIRMVFYAPILGVGGAVKALENSKELSWIIIVSLSAIVILIVFIFLVAMPKMTLMQKLVDKLNLVSRENIEGMLVTRAFNSQNFEFKRFDKANGDLKDTGT
;
A
#
# COMPACT_ATOMS: atom_id res chain seq x y z
N MET A 1 10.51 -12.82 -0.02
CA MET A 1 9.89 -12.35 -1.28
C MET A 1 9.90 -13.40 -2.39
N SER A 2 11.04 -13.96 -2.82
CA SER A 2 11.12 -14.91 -3.96
C SER A 2 10.19 -16.12 -3.87
N LYS A 3 9.95 -16.66 -2.67
CA LYS A 3 9.03 -17.80 -2.46
C LYS A 3 7.54 -17.44 -2.61
N VAL A 4 7.13 -16.18 -2.41
CA VAL A 4 5.74 -15.75 -2.67
C VAL A 4 5.46 -15.73 -4.17
N PHE A 5 6.43 -15.26 -4.97
CA PHE A 5 6.36 -15.28 -6.43
C PHE A 5 6.26 -16.70 -7.00
N TYR A 6 6.81 -17.71 -6.31
CA TYR A 6 6.63 -19.12 -6.69
C TYR A 6 5.17 -19.56 -6.65
N TYR A 7 4.43 -19.25 -5.57
CA TYR A 7 3.00 -19.57 -5.50
C TYR A 7 2.18 -18.76 -6.51
N MET A 8 2.57 -17.52 -6.77
CA MET A 8 1.91 -16.66 -7.74
C MET A 8 2.10 -17.13 -9.19
N LYS A 9 3.24 -17.75 -9.53
CA LYS A 9 3.50 -18.30 -10.88
C LYS A 9 2.45 -19.31 -11.32
N ARG A 10 1.83 -20.05 -10.40
CA ARG A 10 0.76 -21.00 -10.73
C ARG A 10 -0.49 -20.30 -11.29
N TYR A 11 -0.68 -19.03 -10.98
CA TYR A 11 -1.85 -18.22 -11.36
C TYR A 11 -1.50 -17.10 -12.35
N TYR A 12 -0.38 -17.22 -13.08
CA TYR A 12 0.12 -16.18 -14.00
C TYR A 12 -0.88 -15.78 -15.10
N LEU A 13 -1.69 -16.72 -15.61
CA LEU A 13 -2.73 -16.42 -16.60
C LEU A 13 -3.76 -15.42 -16.07
N TRP A 14 -4.20 -15.60 -14.83
CA TRP A 14 -5.13 -14.66 -14.18
C TRP A 14 -4.48 -13.30 -13.98
N LEU A 15 -3.19 -13.26 -13.64
CA LEU A 15 -2.45 -12.00 -13.51
C LEU A 15 -2.36 -11.25 -14.85
N ILE A 16 -2.12 -11.95 -15.96
CA ILE A 16 -2.13 -11.34 -17.31
C ILE A 16 -3.51 -10.76 -17.62
N VAL A 17 -4.58 -11.52 -17.37
CA VAL A 17 -5.97 -11.03 -17.56
C VAL A 17 -6.23 -9.79 -16.71
N ALA A 18 -5.76 -9.77 -15.46
CA ALA A 18 -5.88 -8.60 -14.57
C ALA A 18 -5.21 -7.36 -15.17
N VAL A 19 -3.97 -7.51 -15.66
CA VAL A 19 -3.19 -6.41 -16.25
C VAL A 19 -3.85 -5.89 -17.51
N VAL A 20 -4.39 -6.76 -18.37
CA VAL A 20 -5.13 -6.35 -19.57
C VAL A 20 -6.40 -5.57 -19.18
N MET A 21 -7.15 -6.05 -18.17
CA MET A 21 -8.33 -5.33 -17.69
C MET A 21 -7.97 -3.97 -17.07
N LEU A 22 -6.88 -3.88 -16.31
CA LEU A 22 -6.37 -2.60 -15.78
C LEU A 22 -5.99 -1.63 -16.90
N PHE A 23 -5.43 -2.13 -18.00
CA PHE A 23 -5.14 -1.31 -19.17
C PHE A 23 -6.43 -0.75 -19.78
N ILE A 24 -7.45 -1.59 -19.98
CA ILE A 24 -8.77 -1.14 -20.47
C ILE A 24 -9.36 -0.10 -19.52
N GLN A 25 -9.31 -0.32 -18.21
CA GLN A 25 -9.78 0.63 -17.20
C GLN A 25 -9.03 1.97 -17.33
N ALA A 26 -7.70 1.94 -17.41
CA ALA A 26 -6.89 3.15 -17.54
C ALA A 26 -7.22 3.92 -18.83
N MET A 27 -7.45 3.23 -19.95
CA MET A 27 -7.86 3.87 -21.19
C MET A 27 -9.24 4.54 -21.08
N CYS A 28 -10.16 3.96 -20.30
CA CYS A 28 -11.46 4.59 -20.04
C CYS A 28 -11.30 5.89 -19.23
N ASP A 29 -10.50 5.84 -18.16
CA ASP A 29 -10.23 6.99 -17.32
C ASP A 29 -9.51 8.11 -18.10
N LEU A 30 -8.56 7.74 -18.96
CA LEU A 30 -7.80 8.67 -19.81
C LEU A 30 -8.58 9.20 -21.01
N ALA A 31 -9.75 8.63 -21.35
CA ALA A 31 -10.64 9.15 -22.39
C ALA A 31 -11.55 10.28 -21.86
N LEU A 32 -11.80 10.34 -20.54
CA LEU A 32 -12.69 11.35 -19.96
C LEU A 32 -12.22 12.80 -20.20
N PRO A 33 -10.93 13.14 -20.09
CA PRO A 33 -10.45 14.50 -20.39
C PRO A 33 -10.67 14.91 -21.85
N ASP A 34 -10.53 13.99 -22.81
CA ASP A 34 -10.78 14.30 -24.23
C ASP A 34 -12.23 14.67 -24.46
N TYR A 35 -13.16 13.87 -23.94
CA TYR A 35 -14.59 14.18 -24.07
C TYR A 35 -14.96 15.48 -23.35
N MET A 36 -14.30 15.80 -22.24
CA MET A 36 -14.46 17.08 -21.58
C MET A 36 -13.98 18.24 -22.47
N SER A 37 -12.85 18.07 -23.15
CA SER A 37 -12.33 19.04 -24.13
C SER A 37 -13.32 19.24 -25.28
N ASP A 38 -13.84 18.14 -25.85
CA ASP A 38 -14.83 18.19 -26.94
C ASP A 38 -16.14 18.88 -26.52
N ILE A 39 -16.60 18.65 -25.28
CA ILE A 39 -17.77 19.35 -24.73
C ILE A 39 -17.54 20.86 -24.70
N VAL A 40 -16.35 21.30 -24.27
CA VAL A 40 -16.05 22.73 -24.16
C VAL A 40 -15.89 23.35 -25.55
N ASN A 41 -15.07 22.75 -26.41
CA ASN A 41 -14.69 23.32 -27.70
C ASN A 41 -15.83 23.24 -28.73
N ASP A 42 -16.48 22.07 -28.88
CA ASP A 42 -17.51 21.88 -29.91
C ASP A 42 -18.92 22.18 -29.36
N GLY A 43 -19.14 21.90 -28.07
CA GLY A 43 -20.44 22.06 -27.42
C GLY A 43 -20.67 23.48 -26.90
N VAL A 44 -19.87 23.91 -25.93
CA VAL A 44 -20.06 25.18 -25.21
C VAL A 44 -19.70 26.37 -26.09
N MET A 45 -18.51 26.38 -26.70
CA MET A 45 -18.10 27.47 -27.60
C MET A 45 -18.95 27.49 -28.88
N GLY A 46 -19.40 26.32 -29.35
CA GLY A 46 -20.31 26.18 -30.49
C GLY A 46 -21.80 26.37 -30.19
N GLY A 47 -22.17 26.63 -28.93
CA GLY A 47 -23.57 26.84 -28.49
C GLY A 47 -24.53 25.66 -28.72
N SER A 48 -24.01 24.45 -28.92
CA SER A 48 -24.77 23.29 -29.40
C SER A 48 -25.07 22.28 -28.30
N ILE A 49 -26.24 22.44 -27.65
CA ILE A 49 -26.75 21.52 -26.62
C ILE A 49 -26.75 20.04 -27.06
N PRO A 50 -27.11 19.67 -28.32
CA PRO A 50 -27.08 18.27 -28.75
C PRO A 50 -25.67 17.65 -28.70
N ILE A 51 -24.62 18.44 -28.96
CA ILE A 51 -23.23 17.99 -28.92
C ILE A 51 -22.80 17.75 -27.47
N ILE A 52 -23.15 18.68 -26.58
CA ILE A 52 -22.92 18.54 -25.13
C ILE A 52 -23.59 17.26 -24.61
N ALA A 53 -24.86 17.03 -24.96
CA ALA A 53 -25.59 15.83 -24.54
C ALA A 53 -24.95 14.54 -25.08
N LYS A 54 -24.51 14.53 -26.34
CA LYS A 54 -23.88 13.37 -26.98
C LYS A 54 -22.56 12.97 -26.29
N TYR A 55 -21.67 13.93 -26.06
CA TYR A 55 -20.39 13.65 -25.39
C TYR A 55 -20.58 13.37 -23.89
N GLY A 56 -21.50 14.06 -23.22
CA GLY A 56 -21.87 13.75 -21.83
C GLY A 56 -22.38 12.31 -21.67
N LEU A 57 -23.21 11.83 -22.59
CA LEU A 57 -23.70 10.45 -22.58
C LEU A 57 -22.59 9.44 -22.87
N LYS A 58 -21.63 9.77 -23.75
CA LYS A 58 -20.41 8.96 -23.95
C LYS A 58 -19.55 8.89 -22.69
N MET A 59 -19.36 10.00 -21.97
CA MET A 59 -18.60 10.03 -20.70
C MET A 59 -19.26 9.11 -19.66
N ILE A 60 -20.59 9.18 -19.52
CA ILE A 60 -21.33 8.27 -18.63
C ILE A 60 -21.11 6.81 -19.04
N GLY A 61 -21.20 6.50 -20.34
CA GLY A 61 -20.96 5.16 -20.86
C GLY A 61 -19.56 4.64 -20.55
N MET A 62 -18.53 5.47 -20.73
CA MET A 62 -17.14 5.09 -20.44
C MET A 62 -16.87 4.93 -18.95
N THR A 63 -17.43 5.79 -18.10
CA THR A 63 -17.32 5.65 -16.64
C THR A 63 -17.99 4.38 -16.15
N LEU A 64 -19.17 4.03 -16.69
CA LEU A 64 -19.86 2.78 -16.35
C LEU A 64 -19.04 1.56 -16.79
N LEU A 65 -18.50 1.59 -18.01
CA LEU A 65 -17.63 0.52 -18.51
C LEU A 65 -16.37 0.38 -17.65
N GLY A 66 -15.68 1.48 -17.36
CA GLY A 66 -14.50 1.51 -16.48
C GLY A 66 -14.81 0.98 -15.07
N THR A 67 -15.99 1.32 -14.53
CA THR A 67 -16.45 0.83 -13.22
C THR A 67 -16.68 -0.68 -13.24
N VAL A 68 -17.35 -1.21 -14.28
CA VAL A 68 -17.56 -2.66 -14.43
C VAL A 68 -16.22 -3.39 -14.51
N VAL A 69 -15.28 -2.88 -15.33
CA VAL A 69 -13.92 -3.44 -15.43
C VAL A 69 -13.20 -3.39 -14.08
N SER A 70 -13.28 -2.27 -13.35
CA SER A 70 -12.68 -2.11 -12.02
C SER A 70 -13.22 -3.11 -10.99
N VAL A 71 -14.53 -3.39 -11.02
CA VAL A 71 -15.16 -4.41 -10.17
C VAL A 71 -14.65 -5.81 -10.53
N PHE A 72 -14.56 -6.14 -11.82
CA PHE A 72 -14.02 -7.43 -12.28
C PHE A 72 -12.55 -7.61 -11.90
N VAL A 73 -11.73 -6.57 -12.04
CA VAL A 73 -10.33 -6.58 -11.56
C VAL A 73 -10.28 -6.79 -10.05
N GLY A 74 -11.14 -6.11 -9.29
CA GLY A 74 -11.24 -6.28 -7.84
C GLY A 74 -11.56 -7.72 -7.44
N TYR A 75 -12.54 -8.33 -8.10
CA TYR A 75 -12.90 -9.73 -7.90
C TYR A 75 -11.75 -10.68 -8.26
N LEU A 76 -11.13 -10.48 -9.42
CA LEU A 76 -10.03 -11.32 -9.88
C LEU A 76 -8.82 -11.22 -8.93
N ALA A 77 -8.44 -10.01 -8.53
CA ALA A 77 -7.35 -9.77 -7.58
C ALA A 77 -7.62 -10.49 -6.24
N ALA A 78 -8.83 -10.36 -5.70
CA ALA A 78 -9.23 -11.05 -4.47
C ALA A 78 -9.18 -12.58 -4.63
N ASN A 79 -9.67 -13.11 -5.75
CA ASN A 79 -9.70 -14.54 -6.02
C ASN A 79 -8.28 -15.14 -6.18
N VAL A 80 -7.40 -14.46 -6.92
CA VAL A 80 -6.00 -14.88 -7.10
C VAL A 80 -5.25 -14.82 -5.78
N ALA A 81 -5.37 -13.72 -5.04
CA ALA A 81 -4.73 -13.56 -3.73
C ALA A 81 -5.20 -14.62 -2.73
N ALA A 82 -6.51 -14.89 -2.65
CA ALA A 82 -7.06 -15.91 -1.77
C ALA A 82 -6.57 -17.32 -2.12
N LYS A 83 -6.48 -17.67 -3.41
CA LYS A 83 -5.94 -18.97 -3.86
C LYS A 83 -4.46 -19.13 -3.51
N VAL A 84 -3.65 -18.10 -3.75
CA VAL A 84 -2.23 -18.08 -3.38
C VAL A 84 -2.07 -18.23 -1.86
N SER A 85 -2.82 -17.45 -1.08
CA SER A 85 -2.75 -17.50 0.39
C SER A 85 -3.26 -18.83 0.95
N ARG A 86 -4.25 -19.46 0.33
CA ARG A 86 -4.70 -20.82 0.70
C ARG A 86 -3.59 -21.85 0.49
N ASP A 87 -2.95 -21.85 -0.68
CA ASP A 87 -1.89 -22.80 -1.00
C ASP A 87 -0.67 -22.58 -0.07
N MET A 88 -0.30 -21.32 0.17
CA MET A 88 0.73 -20.97 1.16
C MET A 88 0.37 -21.44 2.58
N ARG A 89 -0.87 -21.23 3.02
CA ARG A 89 -1.32 -21.65 4.36
C ARG A 89 -1.27 -23.16 4.51
N LYS A 90 -1.65 -23.91 3.49
CA LYS A 90 -1.56 -25.36 3.47
C LYS A 90 -0.12 -25.84 3.63
N ASP A 91 0.81 -25.26 2.89
CA ASP A 91 2.21 -25.69 2.90
C ASP A 91 2.94 -25.27 4.19
N VAL A 92 2.63 -24.08 4.73
CA VAL A 92 3.13 -23.65 6.04
C VAL A 92 2.59 -24.54 7.14
N TYR A 93 1.29 -24.82 7.15
CA TYR A 93 0.67 -25.68 8.16
C TYR A 93 1.26 -27.09 8.15
N LYS A 94 1.36 -27.72 6.98
CA LYS A 94 1.99 -29.04 6.83
C LYS A 94 3.45 -29.04 7.30
N LYS A 95 4.18 -27.94 7.11
CA LYS A 95 5.55 -27.83 7.59
C LYS A 95 5.63 -27.73 9.11
N VAL A 96 4.71 -27.01 9.75
CA VAL A 96 4.63 -26.88 11.21
C VAL A 96 4.24 -28.20 11.88
N GLU A 97 3.35 -28.99 11.29
CA GLU A 97 3.00 -30.33 11.82
C GLU A 97 4.18 -31.30 11.87
N LEU A 98 5.18 -31.09 11.00
CA LEU A 98 6.39 -31.91 10.92
C LEU A 98 7.53 -31.37 11.79
N PHE A 99 7.30 -30.34 12.60
CA PHE A 99 8.34 -29.77 13.45
C PHE A 99 8.67 -30.65 14.64
N SER A 100 9.97 -30.78 14.92
CA SER A 100 10.47 -31.36 16.16
C SER A 100 10.33 -30.38 17.34
N ASN A 101 10.41 -30.87 18.58
CA ASN A 101 10.42 -30.02 19.76
C ASN A 101 11.53 -28.94 19.72
N ALA A 102 12.71 -29.29 19.18
CA ALA A 102 13.81 -28.33 18.98
C ALA A 102 13.46 -27.19 18.00
N GLU A 103 12.63 -27.45 16.98
CA GLU A 103 12.13 -26.42 16.08
C GLU A 103 11.04 -25.55 16.73
N PHE A 104 10.19 -26.15 17.59
CA PHE A 104 9.23 -25.39 18.40
C PHE A 104 9.91 -24.46 19.39
N ASP A 105 10.99 -24.89 20.04
CA ASP A 105 11.77 -24.04 20.95
C ASP A 105 12.44 -22.87 20.20
N LYS A 106 12.85 -23.09 18.95
CA LYS A 106 13.45 -22.04 18.10
C LYS A 106 12.45 -20.99 17.65
N PHE A 107 11.25 -21.40 17.25
CA PHE A 107 10.27 -20.47 16.67
C PHE A 107 9.19 -20.01 17.65
N SER A 108 9.00 -20.68 18.78
CA SER A 108 7.87 -20.53 19.71
C SER A 108 6.50 -20.79 19.08
N THR A 109 5.60 -21.40 19.85
CA THR A 109 4.21 -21.64 19.41
C THR A 109 3.50 -20.34 19.02
N ALA A 110 3.73 -19.25 19.77
CA ALA A 110 3.12 -17.95 19.52
C ALA A 110 3.52 -17.36 18.15
N SER A 111 4.80 -17.43 17.76
CA SER A 111 5.23 -16.95 16.44
C SER A 111 4.71 -17.83 15.31
N LEU A 112 4.61 -19.14 15.52
CA LEU A 112 4.06 -20.04 14.50
C LEU A 112 2.57 -19.77 14.24
N ILE A 113 1.81 -19.40 15.27
CA ILE A 113 0.41 -18.97 15.13
C ILE A 113 0.33 -17.71 14.25
N THR A 114 1.10 -16.66 14.57
CA THR A 114 1.05 -15.40 13.82
C THR A 114 1.54 -15.56 12.38
N ARG A 115 2.58 -16.37 12.15
CA ARG A 115 3.07 -16.68 10.79
C ARG A 115 2.09 -17.47 9.94
N THR A 116 1.29 -18.34 10.55
CA THR A 116 0.30 -19.17 9.82
C THR A 116 -1.02 -18.43 9.57
N THR A 117 -1.28 -17.37 10.34
CA THR A 117 -2.51 -16.58 10.28
C THR A 117 -2.25 -15.19 9.71
N ASN A 118 -1.76 -14.27 10.54
CA ASN A 118 -1.58 -12.85 10.25
C ASN A 118 -0.65 -12.61 9.07
N ASP A 119 0.52 -13.24 9.02
CA ASP A 119 1.49 -12.99 7.95
C ASP A 119 0.94 -13.43 6.59
N ILE A 120 0.21 -14.54 6.53
CA ILE A 120 -0.41 -15.02 5.29
C ILE A 120 -1.53 -14.07 4.84
N THR A 121 -2.29 -13.51 5.78
CA THR A 121 -3.30 -12.49 5.48
C THR A 121 -2.66 -11.19 5.01
N GLN A 122 -1.54 -10.76 5.61
CA GLN A 122 -0.79 -9.61 5.13
C GLN A 122 -0.28 -9.82 3.69
N ILE A 123 0.23 -11.02 3.38
CA ILE A 123 0.64 -11.37 2.01
C ILE A 123 -0.57 -11.37 1.07
N GLN A 124 -1.73 -11.86 1.51
CA GLN A 124 -2.97 -11.80 0.72
C GLN A 124 -3.31 -10.34 0.36
N ASN A 125 -3.31 -9.45 1.34
CA ASN A 125 -3.63 -8.04 1.15
C ASN A 125 -2.58 -7.35 0.25
N LEU A 126 -1.31 -7.70 0.42
CA LEU A 126 -0.23 -7.24 -0.46
C LEU A 126 -0.48 -7.66 -1.91
N LEU A 127 -0.90 -8.90 -2.16
CA LEU A 127 -1.21 -9.38 -3.51
C LEU A 127 -2.41 -8.64 -4.12
N VAL A 128 -3.46 -8.39 -3.34
CA VAL A 128 -4.62 -7.60 -3.79
C VAL A 128 -4.18 -6.18 -4.16
N MET A 129 -3.41 -5.53 -3.29
CA MET A 129 -2.89 -4.17 -3.53
C MET A 129 -1.96 -4.13 -4.75
N LEU A 130 -1.10 -5.14 -4.89
CA LEU A 130 -0.15 -5.23 -5.99
C LEU A 130 -0.88 -5.29 -7.34
N ILE A 131 -1.88 -6.17 -7.44
CA ILE A 131 -2.68 -6.31 -8.66
C ILE A 131 -3.48 -5.03 -8.91
N ARG A 132 -4.18 -4.47 -7.90
CA ARG A 132 -5.14 -3.37 -8.13
C ARG A 132 -4.53 -1.98 -8.24
N MET A 133 -3.55 -1.65 -7.40
CA MET A 133 -3.01 -0.29 -7.30
C MET A 133 -1.61 -0.19 -7.88
N VAL A 134 -0.73 -1.12 -7.51
CA VAL A 134 0.69 -1.04 -7.90
C VAL A 134 0.87 -1.23 -9.39
N PHE A 135 0.10 -2.12 -10.04
CA PHE A 135 0.10 -2.20 -11.51
C PHE A 135 -0.70 -1.10 -12.18
N TYR A 136 -1.76 -0.60 -11.57
CA TYR A 136 -2.60 0.44 -12.16
C TYR A 136 -1.88 1.79 -12.27
N ALA A 137 -1.19 2.21 -11.20
CA ALA A 137 -0.57 3.53 -11.13
C ALA A 137 0.46 3.79 -12.25
N PRO A 138 1.39 2.87 -12.60
CA PRO A 138 2.28 3.04 -13.74
C PRO A 138 1.56 3.06 -15.09
N ILE A 139 0.53 2.23 -15.28
CA ILE A 139 -0.25 2.21 -16.53
C ILE A 139 -0.93 3.56 -16.74
N LEU A 140 -1.58 4.07 -15.70
CA LEU A 140 -2.24 5.37 -15.73
C LEU A 140 -1.24 6.52 -15.88
N GLY A 141 -0.11 6.46 -15.17
CA GLY A 141 0.94 7.47 -15.23
C GLY A 141 1.59 7.57 -16.61
N VAL A 142 1.96 6.44 -17.22
CA VAL A 142 2.51 6.40 -18.58
C VAL A 142 1.47 6.83 -19.61
N GLY A 143 0.24 6.29 -19.53
CA GLY A 143 -0.83 6.66 -20.44
C GLY A 143 -1.20 8.15 -20.36
N GLY A 144 -1.25 8.71 -19.14
CA GLY A 144 -1.48 10.13 -18.91
C GLY A 144 -0.35 11.01 -19.44
N ALA A 145 0.91 10.60 -19.27
CA ALA A 145 2.05 11.31 -19.82
C ALA A 145 2.03 11.34 -21.36
N VAL A 146 1.68 10.22 -22.00
CA VAL A 146 1.54 10.14 -23.47
C VAL A 146 0.41 11.08 -23.95
N LYS A 147 -0.77 11.00 -23.34
CA LYS A 147 -1.91 11.89 -23.64
C LYS A 147 -1.60 13.37 -23.47
N ALA A 148 -0.85 13.72 -22.43
CA ALA A 148 -0.42 15.09 -22.19
C ALA A 148 0.50 15.60 -23.32
N LEU A 149 1.42 14.76 -23.79
CA LEU A 149 2.34 15.07 -24.89
C LEU A 149 1.63 15.24 -26.25
N GLU A 150 0.54 14.50 -26.47
CA GLU A 150 -0.28 14.60 -27.68
C GLU A 150 -1.07 15.92 -27.74
N ASN A 151 -1.66 16.36 -26.62
CA ASN A 151 -2.57 17.50 -26.59
C ASN A 151 -1.87 18.87 -26.73
N SER A 152 -0.65 19.05 -26.21
CA SER A 152 0.15 20.25 -26.50
C SER A 152 1.60 20.13 -26.01
N LYS A 153 2.55 20.21 -26.94
CA LYS A 153 4.00 20.13 -26.64
C LYS A 153 4.48 21.29 -25.76
N GLU A 154 3.87 22.47 -25.88
CA GLU A 154 4.25 23.67 -25.10
C GLU A 154 3.84 23.59 -23.62
N LEU A 155 2.76 22.89 -23.28
CA LEU A 155 2.36 22.67 -21.88
C LEU A 155 3.02 21.42 -21.26
N SER A 156 3.53 20.51 -22.10
CA SER A 156 4.11 19.24 -21.65
C SER A 156 5.35 19.40 -20.77
N TRP A 157 6.20 20.38 -21.03
CA TRP A 157 7.39 20.60 -20.19
C TRP A 157 7.02 21.08 -18.78
N ILE A 158 5.93 21.85 -18.63
CA ILE A 158 5.40 22.29 -17.33
C ILE A 158 4.93 21.07 -16.51
N ILE A 159 4.28 20.11 -17.17
CA ILE A 159 3.84 18.86 -16.52
C ILE A 159 5.05 18.05 -16.04
N ILE A 160 6.10 17.92 -16.85
CA ILE A 160 7.32 17.20 -16.44
C ILE A 160 8.01 17.89 -15.26
N VAL A 161 8.14 19.21 -15.31
CA VAL A 161 8.75 19.99 -14.22
C VAL A 161 7.94 19.87 -12.92
N SER A 162 6.62 20.00 -12.99
CA SER A 162 5.74 19.87 -11.82
C SER A 162 5.74 18.46 -11.23
N LEU A 163 5.71 17.42 -12.07
CA LEU A 163 5.84 16.02 -11.61
C LEU A 163 7.18 15.78 -10.92
N SER A 164 8.27 16.29 -11.51
CA SER A 164 9.62 16.17 -10.95
C SER A 164 9.73 16.89 -9.60
N ALA A 165 9.16 18.09 -9.49
CA ALA A 165 9.12 18.84 -8.24
C ALA A 165 8.37 18.08 -7.13
N ILE A 166 7.23 17.45 -7.46
CA ILE A 166 6.48 16.61 -6.52
C ILE A 166 7.30 15.40 -6.08
N VAL A 167 7.95 14.69 -7.00
CA VAL A 167 8.78 13.53 -6.67
C VAL A 167 9.95 13.93 -5.76
N ILE A 168 10.63 15.03 -6.07
CA ILE A 168 11.73 15.56 -5.24
C ILE A 168 11.22 15.91 -3.84
N LEU A 169 10.08 16.58 -3.74
CA LEU A 169 9.46 16.92 -2.45
C LEU A 169 9.14 15.66 -1.64
N ILE A 170 8.54 14.65 -2.26
CA ILE A 170 8.23 13.37 -1.61
C ILE A 170 9.52 12.71 -1.13
N VAL A 171 10.53 12.55 -2.00
CA VAL A 171 11.80 11.93 -1.63
C VAL A 171 12.47 12.68 -0.49
N PHE A 172 12.48 14.01 -0.52
CA PHE A 172 13.02 14.84 0.55
C PHE A 172 12.29 14.62 1.87
N ILE A 173 10.95 14.61 1.86
CA ILE A 173 10.14 14.30 3.05
C ILE A 173 10.51 12.91 3.59
N PHE A 174 10.63 11.90 2.74
CA PHE A 174 11.00 10.54 3.16
C PHE A 174 12.41 10.48 3.76
N LEU A 175 13.39 11.17 3.17
CA LEU A 175 14.76 11.22 3.69
C LEU A 175 14.84 11.84 5.09
N VAL A 176 13.94 12.76 5.43
CA VAL A 176 13.88 13.40 6.76
C VAL A 176 12.98 12.62 7.72
N ALA A 177 11.82 12.15 7.27
CA ALA A 177 10.80 11.54 8.11
C ALA A 177 11.17 10.11 8.53
N MET A 178 11.71 9.29 7.62
CA MET A 178 12.09 7.90 7.93
C MET A 178 13.10 7.78 9.08
N PRO A 179 14.24 8.50 9.09
CA PRO A 179 15.16 8.40 10.23
C PRO A 179 14.52 8.86 11.54
N LYS A 180 13.70 9.92 11.52
CA LYS A 180 12.96 10.38 12.71
C LYS A 180 11.97 9.33 13.22
N MET A 181 11.21 8.66 12.33
CA MET A 181 10.32 7.58 12.72
C MET A 181 11.07 6.40 13.35
N THR A 182 12.25 6.03 12.81
CA THR A 182 13.05 4.94 13.40
C THR A 182 13.61 5.31 14.78
N LEU A 183 13.96 6.58 15.00
CA LEU A 183 14.40 7.06 16.31
C LEU A 183 13.25 7.02 17.32
N MET A 184 12.07 7.51 16.93
CA MET A 184 10.87 7.47 17.75
C MET A 184 10.50 6.03 18.15
N GLN A 185 10.58 5.06 17.22
CA GLN A 185 10.37 3.65 17.53
C GLN A 185 11.32 3.12 18.61
N LYS A 186 12.63 3.44 18.51
CA LYS A 186 13.62 3.03 19.54
C LYS A 186 13.31 3.62 20.91
N LEU A 187 12.80 4.85 20.97
CA LEU A 187 12.44 5.51 22.23
C LEU A 187 11.17 4.93 22.85
N VAL A 188 10.17 4.59 22.02
CA VAL A 188 8.99 3.84 22.46
C VAL A 188 9.38 2.47 23.02
N ASP A 189 10.28 1.74 22.35
CA ASP A 189 10.77 0.45 22.82
C ASP A 189 11.50 0.57 24.17
N LYS A 190 12.33 1.61 24.33
CA LYS A 190 13.02 1.92 25.59
C LYS A 190 12.03 2.24 26.71
N LEU A 191 11.00 3.05 26.44
CA LEU A 191 9.96 3.38 27.42
C LEU A 191 9.16 2.14 27.84
N ASN A 192 8.79 1.28 26.87
CA ASN A 192 8.12 0.01 27.13
C ASN A 192 8.98 -0.94 27.97
N LEU A 193 10.30 -1.01 27.70
CA LEU A 193 11.24 -1.81 28.48
C LEU A 193 11.29 -1.34 29.94
N VAL A 194 11.51 -0.03 30.17
CA VAL A 194 11.54 0.54 31.53
C VAL A 194 10.22 0.33 32.26
N SER A 195 9.08 0.46 31.55
CA SER A 195 7.76 0.20 32.12
C SER A 195 7.59 -1.26 32.53
N ARG A 196 8.04 -2.20 31.70
CA ARG A 196 7.97 -3.64 31.98
C ARG A 196 8.84 -4.02 33.18
N GLU A 197 10.08 -3.56 33.20
CA GLU A 197 11.01 -3.81 34.33
C GLU A 197 10.47 -3.24 35.64
N ASN A 198 9.82 -2.08 35.62
CA ASN A 198 9.19 -1.50 36.82
C ASN A 198 8.00 -2.32 37.33
N ILE A 199 7.22 -2.93 36.44
CA ILE A 199 6.08 -3.77 36.82
C ILE A 199 6.56 -5.11 37.36
N GLU A 200 7.47 -5.78 36.66
CA GLU A 200 8.02 -7.09 37.05
C GLU A 200 8.89 -6.99 38.30
N GLY A 201 9.69 -5.93 38.43
CA GLY A 201 10.62 -5.68 39.52
C GLY A 201 10.03 -4.94 40.73
N MET A 202 8.71 -4.66 40.75
CA MET A 202 8.10 -3.75 41.73
C MET A 202 8.40 -4.11 43.20
N LEU A 203 8.43 -5.41 43.53
CA LEU A 203 8.77 -5.89 44.87
C LEU A 203 10.24 -5.62 45.22
N VAL A 204 11.15 -5.79 44.26
CA VAL A 204 12.59 -5.52 44.42
C VAL A 204 12.80 -4.02 44.62
N THR A 205 12.19 -3.18 43.78
CA THR A 205 12.28 -1.72 43.89
C THR A 205 11.79 -1.22 45.25
N ARG A 206 10.71 -1.81 45.79
CA ARG A 206 10.21 -1.48 47.13
C ARG A 206 11.11 -2.00 48.24
N ALA A 207 11.62 -3.23 48.12
CA ALA A 207 12.51 -3.84 49.11
C ALA A 207 13.83 -3.06 49.28
N PHE A 208 14.36 -2.49 48.19
CA PHE A 208 15.57 -1.65 48.21
C PHE A 208 15.28 -0.14 48.35
N ASN A 209 14.01 0.26 48.53
CA ASN A 209 13.57 1.66 48.61
C ASN A 209 14.12 2.54 47.45
N SER A 210 14.17 1.98 46.23
CA SER A 210 14.75 2.60 45.04
C SER A 210 13.72 3.22 44.09
N GLN A 211 12.50 3.49 44.57
CA GLN A 211 11.39 4.01 43.76
C GLN A 211 11.74 5.35 43.09
N ASN A 212 12.43 6.24 43.80
CA ASN A 212 12.86 7.54 43.25
C ASN A 212 13.89 7.39 42.13
N PHE A 213 14.72 6.34 42.17
CA PHE A 213 15.67 6.05 41.10
C PHE A 213 14.93 5.58 39.83
N GLU A 214 13.99 4.64 39.98
CA GLU A 214 13.19 4.17 38.85
C GLU A 214 12.26 5.25 38.28
N PHE A 215 11.72 6.13 39.12
CA PHE A 215 10.95 7.29 38.67
C PHE A 215 11.79 8.20 37.75
N LYS A 216 13.02 8.54 38.16
CA LYS A 216 13.93 9.36 37.33
C LYS A 216 14.30 8.64 36.01
N ARG A 217 14.48 7.32 36.06
CA ARG A 217 14.77 6.51 34.87
C ARG A 217 13.62 6.51 33.88
N PHE A 218 12.38 6.38 34.37
CA PHE A 218 11.17 6.48 33.56
C PHE A 218 10.98 7.90 33.01
N ASP A 219 11.12 8.92 33.86
CA ASP A 219 10.96 10.33 33.48
C ASP A 219 11.95 10.74 32.38
N LYS A 220 13.20 10.25 32.47
CA LYS A 220 14.19 10.43 31.39
C LYS A 220 13.75 9.77 30.08
N ALA A 221 13.29 8.52 30.12
CA ALA A 221 12.83 7.82 28.91
C ALA A 221 11.59 8.49 28.29
N ASN A 222 10.69 9.01 29.13
CA ASN A 222 9.50 9.75 28.70
C ASN A 222 9.87 11.13 28.12
N GLY A 223 10.83 11.83 28.73
CA GLY A 223 11.41 13.08 28.22
C GLY A 223 12.09 12.90 26.87
N ASP A 224 12.98 11.90 26.74
CA ASP A 224 13.65 11.57 25.48
C ASP A 224 12.63 11.37 24.33
N LEU A 225 11.52 10.66 24.60
CA LEU A 225 10.44 10.44 23.64
C LEU A 225 9.68 11.73 23.29
N LYS A 226 9.31 12.53 24.31
CA LYS A 226 8.60 13.79 24.13
C LYS A 226 9.40 14.76 23.26
N ASP A 227 10.68 14.96 23.58
CA ASP A 227 11.55 15.95 22.94
C ASP A 227 11.91 15.55 21.50
N THR A 228 11.79 14.26 21.16
CA THR A 228 11.98 13.75 19.80
C THR A 228 10.69 13.82 18.95
N GLY A 229 9.52 13.84 19.60
CA GLY A 229 8.21 13.86 18.96
C GLY A 229 7.73 15.24 18.53
N THR A 230 8.32 16.31 19.07
CA THR A 230 8.09 17.73 18.70
C THR A 230 9.15 18.24 17.73
#